data_AF-A0A517PMZ6-F1
#
_entry.id   AF-A0A517PMZ6-F1
#
_cell.length_a   1.000
_cell.length_b   1.000
_cell.length_c   1.000
_cell.angle_alpha   90.00
_cell.angle_beta   90.00
_cell.angle_gamma   90.00
#
_symmetry.space_group_name_H-M   'P 1'
#
loop_
_entity.id
_entity.type
_entity.pdbx_description
1 polymer ?
#
loop_
_entity_poly.entity_id
_entity_poly.type
_entity_poly.pdbx_seq_one_letter_code
_entity_poly.pdbx_strand_id
1 'polypeptide(L)'
;MKNSFLSCLLLKRNMSLPVLLCLNLAILCSGCGAETYEQRLNETEQYFSYLHERNQALAGTWSAPSIHFRPPLDFQEISAAAPAAVPAGENGEAEPAEPTQTIDPRQPDFADLKLPGLEGAWRTEVPVDLENETVDRPAYLYVLCNYSLLQNEEQEAAGNFINEVNNQLSITFNESLNTKDFVTKRFPRKRGYIKSKDFTFKQFTPKMPIDGAPYVIQIYLIESGEYQAAILTFIPENMVRKSKLQEQIDFSLETFELQPPQRGNGGGESRPSTQF
;
A
#
# COMPACT_ATOMS: atom_id res chain seq x y z
N MET A 1 5.86 -5.17 69.56
CA MET A 1 4.72 -4.24 69.60
C MET A 1 5.22 -2.84 69.96
N LYS A 2 5.30 -1.92 68.99
CA LYS A 2 5.38 -0.46 69.22
C LYS A 2 4.88 0.23 67.95
N ASN A 3 3.73 0.89 68.08
CA ASN A 3 2.92 1.44 67.00
C ASN A 3 3.54 2.72 66.42
N SER A 4 3.85 2.69 65.12
CA SER A 4 4.28 3.84 64.32
C SER A 4 3.14 4.29 63.39
N PHE A 5 2.00 4.69 63.96
CA PHE A 5 0.80 5.04 63.17
C PHE A 5 0.20 6.42 63.50
N LEU A 6 0.91 7.31 64.21
CA LEU A 6 0.30 8.51 64.80
C LEU A 6 0.98 9.85 64.50
N SER A 7 1.87 9.95 63.52
CA SER A 7 2.52 11.24 63.18
C SER A 7 1.86 12.06 62.06
N CYS A 8 0.73 11.63 61.48
CA CYS A 8 0.10 12.37 60.38
C CYS A 8 -1.08 13.29 60.79
N LEU A 9 -1.44 13.37 62.08
CA LEU A 9 -2.65 14.08 62.53
C LEU A 9 -2.40 15.42 63.26
N LEU A 10 -1.14 15.89 63.36
CA LEU A 10 -0.79 17.11 64.09
C LEU A 10 -0.40 18.30 63.19
N LEU A 11 -1.02 18.43 62.01
CA LEU A 11 -1.02 19.66 61.22
C LEU A 11 -2.39 20.36 61.24
N LYS A 12 -2.98 20.51 62.43
CA LYS A 12 -4.21 21.29 62.65
C LYS A 12 -4.05 22.18 63.87
N ARG A 13 -3.34 23.29 63.73
CA ARG A 13 -3.49 24.43 64.65
C ARG A 13 -2.94 25.70 64.00
N ASN A 14 -3.84 26.62 63.68
CA ASN A 14 -3.60 28.00 63.22
C ASN A 14 -3.26 28.23 61.73
N MET A 15 -3.85 27.45 60.82
CA MET A 15 -3.96 27.93 59.42
C MET A 15 -5.20 28.82 59.33
N SER A 16 -5.01 30.11 59.08
CA SER A 16 -6.11 31.06 59.00
C SER A 16 -7.02 30.73 57.81
N LEU A 17 -8.33 30.94 57.97
CA LEU A 17 -9.36 30.74 56.93
C LEU A 17 -8.96 31.29 55.54
N PRO A 18 -8.34 32.49 55.40
CA PRO A 18 -7.91 32.99 54.09
C PRO A 18 -6.79 32.14 53.45
N VAL A 19 -5.88 31.54 54.24
CA VAL A 19 -4.83 30.67 53.70
C VAL A 19 -5.42 29.36 53.17
N LEU A 20 -6.41 28.79 53.87
CA LEU A 20 -7.13 27.60 53.39
C LEU A 20 -7.92 27.90 52.10
N LEU A 21 -8.51 29.09 52.00
CA LEU A 21 -9.28 29.52 50.83
C LEU A 21 -8.35 29.77 49.62
N CYS A 22 -7.22 30.44 49.83
CA CYS A 22 -6.20 30.63 48.78
C CYS A 22 -5.58 29.32 48.30
N LEU A 23 -5.38 28.33 49.19
CA LEU A 23 -4.84 27.02 48.82
C LEU A 23 -5.85 26.22 47.96
N ASN A 24 -7.14 26.26 48.30
CA ASN A 24 -8.18 25.64 47.48
C ASN A 24 -8.34 26.35 46.12
N LEU A 25 -8.24 27.68 46.09
CA LEU A 25 -8.29 28.44 44.84
C LEU A 25 -7.08 28.12 43.92
N ALA A 26 -5.88 27.96 44.50
CA ALA A 26 -4.68 27.58 43.76
C ALA A 26 -4.75 26.14 43.19
N ILE A 27 -5.44 25.21 43.86
CA ILE A 27 -5.68 23.85 43.35
C ILE A 27 -6.72 23.85 42.23
N LEU A 28 -7.73 24.73 42.28
CA LEU A 28 -8.72 24.88 41.21
C LEU A 28 -8.17 25.62 39.98
N CYS A 29 -7.23 26.56 40.18
CA CYS A 29 -6.57 27.30 39.09
C CYS A 29 -5.40 26.53 38.46
N SER A 30 -4.93 25.43 39.04
CA SER A 30 -3.90 24.55 38.44
C SER A 30 -4.50 23.45 37.55
N GLY A 31 -5.72 23.67 37.03
CA GLY A 31 -6.37 22.86 36.01
C GLY A 31 -5.71 22.95 34.63
N CYS A 32 -4.43 22.54 34.51
CA CYS A 32 -3.72 22.30 33.23
C CYS A 32 -4.36 21.19 32.37
N GLY A 33 -5.48 20.59 32.82
CA GLY A 33 -6.12 19.47 32.17
C GLY A 33 -7.06 19.83 31.02
N ALA A 34 -7.68 21.02 31.02
CA ALA A 34 -8.67 21.37 29.99
C ALA A 34 -8.02 21.53 28.61
N GLU A 35 -6.93 22.29 28.51
CA GLU A 35 -6.20 22.46 27.25
C GLU A 35 -5.60 21.13 26.74
N THR A 36 -5.02 20.33 27.63
CA THR A 36 -4.50 19.00 27.30
C THR A 36 -5.61 18.05 26.83
N TYR A 37 -6.80 18.16 27.41
CA TYR A 37 -7.97 17.38 27.01
C TYR A 37 -8.45 17.76 25.61
N GLU A 38 -8.63 19.06 25.35
CA GLU A 38 -9.03 19.57 24.04
C GLU A 38 -8.01 19.21 22.95
N GLN A 39 -6.71 19.29 23.26
CA GLN A 39 -5.65 18.85 22.35
C GLN A 39 -5.80 17.37 21.98
N ARG A 40 -5.97 16.49 22.97
CA ARG A 40 -6.16 15.04 22.72
C ARG A 40 -7.43 14.75 21.94
N LEU A 41 -8.50 15.50 22.21
CA LEU A 41 -9.76 15.35 21.50
C LEU A 41 -9.59 15.71 20.01
N ASN A 42 -8.92 16.83 19.72
CA ASN A 42 -8.60 17.24 18.35
C ASN A 42 -7.65 16.26 17.65
N GLU A 43 -6.63 15.74 18.34
CA GLU A 43 -5.74 14.70 17.78
C GLU A 43 -6.51 13.41 17.44
N THR A 44 -7.47 13.04 18.28
CA THR A 44 -8.34 11.88 18.08
C THR A 44 -9.27 12.08 16.88
N GLU A 45 -9.87 13.27 16.75
CA GLU A 45 -10.70 13.63 15.60
C GLU A 45 -9.90 13.53 14.29
N GLN A 46 -8.70 14.11 14.25
CA GLN A 46 -7.84 14.06 13.06
C GLN A 46 -7.41 12.62 12.73
N TYR A 47 -7.13 11.79 13.73
CA TYR A 47 -6.84 10.36 13.55
C TYR A 47 -7.99 9.62 12.88
N PHE A 48 -9.21 9.77 13.39
CA PHE A 48 -10.38 9.06 12.85
C PHE A 48 -10.77 9.58 11.47
N SER A 49 -10.63 10.89 11.23
CA SER A 49 -10.83 11.48 9.89
C SER A 49 -9.85 10.89 8.88
N TYR A 50 -8.56 10.80 9.22
CA TYR A 50 -7.56 10.14 8.38
C TYR A 50 -7.89 8.67 8.09
N LEU A 51 -8.27 7.90 9.11
CA LEU A 51 -8.69 6.50 8.91
C LEU A 51 -9.93 6.38 8.03
N HIS A 52 -10.88 7.29 8.20
CA HIS A 52 -12.13 7.32 7.44
C HIS A 52 -11.85 7.59 5.96
N GLU A 53 -11.09 8.63 5.65
CA GLU A 53 -10.68 8.98 4.27
C GLU A 53 -9.95 7.82 3.60
N ARG A 54 -8.96 7.24 4.29
CA ARG A 54 -8.21 6.08 3.77
C ARG A 54 -9.12 4.89 3.52
N ASN A 55 -10.06 4.60 4.43
CA ASN A 55 -10.99 3.49 4.28
C ASN A 55 -12.00 3.69 3.15
N GLN A 56 -12.40 4.93 2.86
CA GLN A 56 -13.26 5.28 1.73
C GLN A 56 -12.52 5.25 0.38
N ALA A 57 -11.20 5.41 0.39
CA ALA A 57 -10.37 5.46 -0.80
C ALA A 57 -9.94 4.07 -1.32
N LEU A 58 -9.98 3.04 -0.46
CA LEU A 58 -9.38 1.73 -0.73
C LEU A 58 -10.39 0.60 -0.71
N ALA A 59 -10.19 -0.39 -1.58
CA ALA A 59 -10.93 -1.63 -1.59
C ALA A 59 -10.61 -2.52 -0.36
N GLY A 60 -11.12 -3.76 -0.39
CA GLY A 60 -10.77 -4.79 0.58
C GLY A 60 -9.29 -5.17 0.55
N THR A 61 -8.84 -5.92 1.54
CA THR A 61 -7.46 -6.42 1.58
C THR A 61 -7.22 -7.43 0.47
N TRP A 62 -6.14 -7.23 -0.29
CA TRP A 62 -5.61 -8.18 -1.25
C TRP A 62 -4.29 -8.75 -0.72
N SER A 63 -3.97 -9.99 -1.08
CA SER A 63 -2.75 -10.64 -0.61
C SER A 63 -2.22 -11.66 -1.61
N ALA A 64 -0.90 -11.65 -1.75
CA ALA A 64 -0.08 -12.67 -2.40
C ALA A 64 0.93 -13.21 -1.36
N PRO A 65 1.68 -14.30 -1.64
CA PRO A 65 2.51 -14.98 -0.64
C PRO A 65 3.48 -14.07 0.15
N SER A 66 3.98 -13.00 -0.47
CA SER A 66 4.92 -12.05 0.14
C SER A 66 4.40 -10.62 0.22
N ILE A 67 3.20 -10.34 -0.30
CA ILE A 67 2.67 -8.98 -0.44
C ILE A 67 1.27 -8.90 0.18
N HIS A 68 1.06 -7.90 1.02
CA HIS A 68 -0.26 -7.51 1.51
C HIS A 68 -0.49 -6.03 1.24
N PHE A 69 -1.62 -5.69 0.63
CA PHE A 69 -2.01 -4.29 0.50
C PHE A 69 -3.51 -4.15 0.22
N ARG A 70 -4.02 -2.92 0.21
CA ARG A 70 -5.39 -2.62 -0.19
C ARG A 70 -5.36 -1.81 -1.48
N PRO A 71 -5.82 -2.36 -2.62
CA PRO A 71 -5.83 -1.62 -3.87
C PRO A 71 -6.79 -0.41 -3.80
N PRO A 72 -6.56 0.61 -4.64
CA PRO A 72 -7.50 1.72 -4.79
C PRO A 72 -8.93 1.24 -5.08
N LEU A 73 -9.94 1.89 -4.48
CA LEU A 73 -11.33 1.44 -4.56
C LEU A 73 -11.85 1.33 -6.00
N ASP A 74 -11.46 2.27 -6.87
CA ASP A 74 -11.98 2.36 -8.23
C ASP A 74 -11.32 1.34 -9.18
N PHE A 75 -10.29 0.60 -8.74
CA PHE A 75 -9.54 -0.38 -9.53
C PHE A 75 -10.10 -1.80 -9.38
N GLN A 76 -10.42 -2.43 -10.50
CA GLN A 76 -10.92 -3.80 -10.57
C GLN A 76 -9.79 -4.78 -10.85
N GLU A 77 -9.70 -5.85 -10.07
CA GLU A 77 -8.67 -6.88 -10.23
C GLU A 77 -8.88 -7.66 -11.54
N ILE A 78 -7.80 -7.87 -12.29
CA ILE A 78 -7.78 -8.73 -13.47
C ILE A 78 -7.46 -10.15 -13.00
N SER A 79 -8.42 -11.06 -13.13
CA SER A 79 -8.23 -12.46 -12.74
C SER A 79 -7.19 -13.15 -13.61
N ALA A 80 -6.33 -13.96 -12.99
CA ALA A 80 -5.49 -14.91 -13.72
C ALA A 80 -6.37 -15.90 -14.50
N ALA A 81 -5.89 -16.38 -15.65
CA ALA A 81 -6.61 -17.38 -16.43
C ALA A 81 -6.87 -18.63 -15.58
N ALA A 82 -8.11 -19.13 -15.61
CA ALA A 82 -8.43 -20.41 -15.01
C ALA A 82 -7.59 -21.51 -15.67
N PRO A 83 -7.04 -22.49 -14.91
CA PRO A 83 -6.41 -23.65 -15.50
C PRO A 83 -7.38 -24.29 -16.50
N ALA A 84 -6.90 -24.56 -17.72
CA ALA A 84 -7.72 -25.23 -18.72
C ALA A 84 -8.27 -26.52 -18.13
N ALA A 85 -9.61 -26.68 -18.13
CA ALA A 85 -10.24 -27.91 -17.69
C ALA A 85 -9.74 -29.03 -18.60
N VAL A 86 -9.07 -30.03 -18.02
CA VAL A 86 -8.67 -31.24 -18.75
C VAL A 86 -9.97 -31.87 -19.28
N PRO A 87 -10.19 -31.99 -20.60
CA PRO A 87 -11.39 -32.63 -21.09
C PRO A 87 -11.39 -34.07 -20.60
N ALA A 88 -12.41 -34.44 -19.82
CA ALA A 88 -12.64 -35.82 -19.44
C ALA A 88 -13.03 -36.58 -20.71
N GLY A 89 -12.04 -37.23 -21.35
CA GLY A 89 -12.28 -38.06 -22.51
C GLY A 89 -13.24 -39.20 -22.17
N GLU A 90 -14.29 -39.36 -22.97
CA GLU A 90 -15.34 -40.39 -22.79
C GLU A 90 -14.81 -41.84 -22.98
N ASN A 91 -13.53 -42.01 -23.33
CA ASN A 91 -12.90 -43.32 -23.54
C ASN A 91 -11.53 -43.49 -22.84
N GLY A 92 -11.26 -42.80 -21.73
CA GLY A 92 -10.12 -43.14 -20.84
C GLY A 92 -8.70 -42.96 -21.41
N GLU A 93 -8.55 -42.60 -22.67
CA GLU A 93 -7.29 -42.17 -23.28
C GLU A 93 -7.27 -40.65 -23.32
N ALA A 94 -6.51 -40.07 -22.38
CA ALA A 94 -6.19 -38.65 -22.39
C ALA A 94 -5.29 -38.37 -23.59
N GLU A 95 -5.85 -37.81 -24.66
CA GLU A 95 -5.00 -37.16 -25.66
C GLU A 95 -4.25 -36.01 -24.96
N PRO A 96 -2.93 -35.89 -25.14
CA PRO A 96 -2.20 -34.75 -24.61
C PRO A 96 -2.71 -33.51 -25.33
N ALA A 97 -3.54 -32.73 -24.64
CA ALA A 97 -3.91 -31.40 -25.08
C ALA A 97 -2.61 -30.65 -25.41
N GLU A 98 -2.46 -30.21 -26.66
CA GLU A 98 -1.32 -29.38 -27.02
C GLU A 98 -1.27 -28.20 -26.03
N PRO A 99 -0.10 -27.86 -25.48
CA PRO A 99 0.02 -26.75 -24.57
C PRO A 99 -0.20 -25.46 -25.36
N THR A 100 -1.46 -25.07 -25.54
CA THR A 100 -1.81 -23.71 -25.91
C THR A 100 -1.21 -22.85 -24.82
N GLN A 101 -0.17 -22.09 -25.16
CA GLN A 101 0.44 -21.11 -24.27
C GLN A 101 -0.65 -20.10 -23.91
N THR A 102 -1.36 -20.35 -22.81
CA THR A 102 -2.36 -19.43 -22.30
C THR A 102 -1.62 -18.19 -21.82
N ILE A 103 -1.64 -17.17 -22.66
CA ILE A 103 -1.11 -15.84 -22.33
C ILE A 103 -1.82 -15.39 -21.07
N ASP A 104 -1.05 -15.03 -20.03
CA ASP A 104 -1.60 -14.54 -18.78
C ASP A 104 -2.38 -13.23 -19.06
N PRO A 105 -3.71 -13.19 -18.86
CA PRO A 105 -4.54 -12.02 -19.19
C PRO A 105 -4.21 -10.79 -18.35
N ARG A 106 -3.43 -10.95 -17.28
CA ARG A 106 -2.94 -9.86 -16.44
C ARG A 106 -1.77 -9.12 -17.08
N GLN A 107 -1.11 -9.69 -18.08
CA GLN A 107 -0.03 -9.01 -18.79
C GLN A 107 -0.61 -7.83 -19.59
N PRO A 108 0.13 -6.70 -19.71
CA PRO A 108 -0.30 -5.56 -20.51
C PRO A 108 -0.65 -5.95 -21.95
N ASP A 109 -1.84 -5.56 -22.42
CA ASP A 109 -2.30 -5.78 -23.79
C ASP A 109 -2.09 -4.56 -24.70
N PHE A 110 -1.79 -3.40 -24.11
CA PHE A 110 -1.60 -2.12 -24.79
C PHE A 110 -0.17 -1.89 -25.33
N ALA A 111 0.78 -2.75 -24.98
CA ALA A 111 2.18 -2.66 -25.43
C ALA A 111 2.84 -4.05 -25.45
N ASP A 112 3.91 -4.21 -26.23
CA ASP A 112 4.78 -5.39 -26.15
C ASP A 112 5.67 -5.26 -24.89
N LEU A 113 5.04 -5.47 -23.74
CA LEU A 113 5.63 -5.35 -22.41
C LEU A 113 5.39 -6.64 -21.65
N LYS A 114 6.47 -7.26 -21.19
CA LYS A 114 6.40 -8.44 -20.32
C LYS A 114 6.80 -8.03 -18.92
N LEU A 115 5.87 -8.17 -17.98
CA LEU A 115 6.13 -7.85 -16.57
C LEU A 115 6.57 -9.13 -15.83
N PRO A 116 7.86 -9.25 -15.47
CA PRO A 116 8.34 -10.41 -14.72
C PRO A 116 7.80 -10.38 -13.29
N GLY A 117 7.60 -11.56 -12.70
CA GLY A 117 7.15 -11.68 -11.31
C GLY A 117 5.78 -11.06 -11.03
N LEU A 118 4.86 -11.09 -12.01
CA LEU A 118 3.53 -10.50 -11.88
C LEU A 118 2.68 -11.25 -10.83
N GLU A 119 2.42 -10.59 -9.71
CA GLU A 119 1.59 -11.12 -8.61
C GLU A 119 0.13 -10.66 -8.75
N GLY A 120 -0.09 -9.40 -9.11
CA GLY A 120 -1.43 -8.83 -9.25
C GLY A 120 -1.53 -7.73 -10.29
N ALA A 121 -2.70 -7.59 -10.90
CA ALA A 121 -3.00 -6.56 -11.89
C ALA A 121 -4.42 -6.03 -11.69
N TRP A 122 -4.60 -4.72 -11.86
CA TRP A 122 -5.88 -4.06 -11.76
C TRP A 122 -6.04 -3.04 -12.89
N ARG A 123 -7.31 -2.82 -13.29
CA ARG A 123 -7.71 -1.85 -14.32
C ARG A 123 -8.90 -1.03 -13.83
N THR A 124 -8.95 0.23 -14.24
CA THR A 124 -10.13 1.09 -14.11
C THR A 124 -10.27 1.96 -15.35
N GLU A 125 -11.49 2.37 -15.69
CA GLU A 125 -11.72 3.32 -16.78
C GLU A 125 -11.82 4.73 -16.20
N VAL A 126 -11.04 5.67 -16.75
CA VAL A 126 -11.04 7.06 -16.31
C VAL A 126 -11.40 8.00 -17.46
N PRO A 127 -12.21 9.04 -17.20
CA PRO A 127 -12.54 10.04 -18.22
C PRO A 127 -11.33 10.92 -18.51
N VAL A 128 -10.93 10.98 -19.78
CA VAL A 128 -9.82 11.79 -20.29
C VAL A 128 -10.37 12.86 -21.23
N ASP A 129 -10.00 14.11 -20.96
CA ASP A 129 -10.35 15.22 -21.83
C ASP A 129 -9.36 15.29 -23.00
N LEU A 130 -9.88 15.05 -24.20
CA LEU A 130 -9.22 15.30 -25.48
C LEU A 130 -9.77 16.62 -26.06
N GLU A 131 -9.12 17.16 -27.09
CA GLU A 131 -9.38 18.52 -27.59
C GLU A 131 -10.86 18.85 -27.87
N ASN A 132 -11.70 17.84 -28.21
CA ASN A 132 -13.11 18.04 -28.53
C ASN A 132 -14.08 17.05 -27.87
N GLU A 133 -13.58 16.11 -27.05
CA GLU A 133 -14.40 15.07 -26.42
C GLU A 133 -13.77 14.54 -25.13
N THR A 134 -14.61 14.09 -24.21
CA THR A 134 -14.18 13.31 -23.05
C THR A 134 -14.38 11.84 -23.38
N VAL A 135 -13.31 11.06 -23.36
CA VAL A 135 -13.34 9.62 -23.66
C VAL A 135 -12.77 8.84 -22.49
N ASP A 136 -13.40 7.72 -22.17
CA ASP A 136 -12.87 6.81 -21.17
C ASP A 136 -11.60 6.12 -21.71
N ARG A 137 -10.58 6.07 -20.86
CA ARG A 137 -9.32 5.38 -21.11
C ARG A 137 -8.92 4.54 -19.90
N PRO A 138 -8.28 3.40 -20.11
CA PRO A 138 -7.90 2.53 -19.02
C PRO A 138 -6.73 3.12 -18.25
N ALA A 139 -6.79 3.06 -16.92
CA ALA A 139 -5.65 3.21 -16.02
C ALA A 139 -5.33 1.85 -15.40
N TYR A 140 -4.05 1.53 -15.30
CA TYR A 140 -3.57 0.23 -14.84
C TYR A 140 -2.70 0.35 -13.59
N LEU A 141 -2.79 -0.67 -12.74
CA LEU A 141 -1.96 -0.89 -11.56
C LEU A 141 -1.42 -2.31 -11.63
N TYR A 142 -0.10 -2.49 -11.52
CA TYR A 142 0.53 -3.79 -11.49
C TYR A 142 1.40 -3.91 -10.24
N VAL A 143 1.39 -5.09 -9.64
CA VAL A 143 2.22 -5.44 -8.49
C VAL A 143 3.08 -6.63 -8.86
N LEU A 144 4.40 -6.44 -8.78
CA LEU A 144 5.42 -7.41 -9.17
C LEU A 144 6.30 -7.76 -7.96
N CYS A 145 6.74 -9.01 -7.88
CA CYS A 145 7.64 -9.50 -6.83
C CYS A 145 8.62 -10.55 -7.38
N ASN A 146 9.84 -10.60 -6.81
CA ASN A 146 10.80 -11.65 -7.10
C ASN A 146 10.56 -12.96 -6.32
N TYR A 147 9.40 -13.10 -5.65
CA TYR A 147 9.07 -14.24 -4.80
C TYR A 147 9.22 -15.59 -5.51
N SER A 148 8.66 -15.73 -6.71
CA SER A 148 8.73 -16.97 -7.49
C SER A 148 10.16 -17.37 -7.86
N LEU A 149 11.01 -16.40 -8.20
CA LEU A 149 12.42 -16.62 -8.50
C LEU A 149 13.17 -17.15 -7.26
N LEU A 150 12.87 -16.61 -6.08
CA LEU A 150 13.43 -17.10 -4.82
C LEU A 150 12.94 -18.51 -4.48
N GLN A 151 11.68 -18.85 -4.78
CA GLN A 151 11.15 -20.21 -4.60
C GLN A 151 11.80 -21.23 -5.53
N ASN A 152 12.17 -20.81 -6.74
CA ASN A 152 12.83 -21.65 -7.74
C ASN A 152 14.35 -21.74 -7.54
N GLU A 153 14.89 -21.17 -6.46
CA GLU A 153 16.33 -21.12 -6.18
C GLU A 153 17.13 -20.39 -7.28
N GLU A 154 16.53 -19.40 -7.95
CA GLU A 154 17.17 -18.59 -8.98
C GLU A 154 17.75 -17.30 -8.38
N GLN A 155 18.74 -17.40 -7.47
CA GLN A 155 19.17 -16.24 -6.67
C GLN A 155 19.75 -15.10 -7.51
N GLU A 156 20.46 -15.41 -8.60
CA GLU A 156 21.00 -14.38 -9.50
C GLU A 156 19.87 -13.60 -10.21
N ALA A 157 18.84 -14.30 -10.70
CA ALA A 157 17.68 -13.67 -11.31
C ALA A 157 16.89 -12.86 -10.28
N ALA A 158 16.66 -13.42 -9.10
CA ALA A 158 15.99 -12.75 -7.99
C ALA A 158 16.72 -11.46 -7.54
N GLY A 159 18.06 -11.48 -7.49
CA GLY A 159 18.88 -10.32 -7.15
C GLY A 159 18.86 -9.22 -8.22
N ASN A 160 18.63 -9.60 -9.48
CA ASN A 160 18.54 -8.68 -10.63
C ASN A 160 17.10 -8.28 -11.00
N PHE A 161 16.10 -8.67 -10.21
CA PHE A 161 14.69 -8.50 -10.56
C PHE A 161 14.30 -7.06 -10.89
N ILE A 162 14.67 -6.09 -10.05
CA ILE A 162 14.38 -4.66 -10.32
C ILE A 162 15.06 -4.18 -11.62
N ASN A 163 16.27 -4.66 -11.90
CA ASN A 163 16.97 -4.30 -13.14
C ASN A 163 16.24 -4.88 -14.35
N GLU A 164 15.72 -6.09 -14.26
CA GLU A 164 14.94 -6.71 -15.34
C GLU A 164 13.62 -5.97 -15.57
N VAL A 165 12.88 -5.60 -14.51
CA VAL A 165 11.66 -4.77 -14.63
C VAL A 165 11.98 -3.44 -15.34
N ASN A 166 13.04 -2.75 -14.91
CA ASN A 166 13.45 -1.49 -15.54
C ASN A 166 13.92 -1.68 -16.98
N ASN A 167 14.59 -2.79 -17.29
CA ASN A 167 15.03 -3.12 -18.65
C ASN A 167 13.84 -3.34 -19.58
N GLN A 168 12.83 -4.10 -19.16
CA GLN A 168 11.59 -4.31 -19.93
C GLN A 168 10.90 -2.96 -20.21
N LEU A 169 10.70 -2.12 -19.19
CA LEU A 169 10.12 -0.79 -19.37
C LEU A 169 10.98 0.12 -20.27
N SER A 170 12.31 0.05 -20.14
CA SER A 170 13.24 0.85 -20.94
C SER A 170 13.16 0.48 -22.43
N ILE A 171 13.10 -0.81 -22.73
CA ILE A 171 12.99 -1.33 -24.09
C ILE A 171 11.63 -0.95 -24.69
N THR A 172 10.53 -1.23 -23.98
CA THR A 172 9.17 -0.97 -24.49
C THR A 172 8.92 0.52 -24.74
N PHE A 173 9.36 1.41 -23.84
CA PHE A 173 9.04 2.84 -23.93
C PHE A 173 10.19 3.70 -24.46
N ASN A 174 11.33 3.09 -24.83
CA ASN A 174 12.54 3.78 -25.28
C ASN A 174 12.97 4.89 -24.31
N GLU A 175 12.95 4.56 -23.01
CA GLU A 175 13.32 5.43 -21.90
C GLU A 175 14.52 4.83 -21.17
N SER A 176 15.50 5.63 -20.78
CA SER A 176 16.64 5.11 -20.01
C SER A 176 16.31 5.10 -18.52
N LEU A 177 16.02 3.92 -17.97
CA LEU A 177 15.74 3.76 -16.54
C LEU A 177 16.99 3.25 -15.80
N ASN A 178 17.62 4.15 -15.04
CA ASN A 178 18.69 3.81 -14.10
C ASN A 178 18.21 4.09 -12.68
N THR A 179 18.29 3.09 -11.79
CA THR A 179 17.85 3.21 -10.39
C THR A 179 18.57 4.33 -9.64
N LYS A 180 19.76 4.74 -10.07
CA LYS A 180 20.50 5.88 -9.52
C LYS A 180 19.80 7.22 -9.74
N ASP A 181 18.95 7.33 -10.75
CA ASP A 181 18.18 8.53 -11.09
C ASP A 181 16.80 8.56 -10.41
N PHE A 182 16.51 7.56 -9.58
CA PHE A 182 15.26 7.47 -8.84
C PHE A 182 15.38 8.29 -7.56
N VAL A 183 14.25 8.85 -7.12
CA VAL A 183 14.17 9.63 -5.89
C VAL A 183 13.48 8.82 -4.80
N THR A 184 13.84 9.02 -3.54
CA THR A 184 13.09 8.41 -2.43
C THR A 184 11.81 9.21 -2.16
N LYS A 185 10.65 8.53 -2.18
CA LYS A 185 9.36 9.10 -1.75
C LYS A 185 8.86 8.41 -0.48
N ARG A 186 8.40 9.21 0.47
CA ARG A 186 7.85 8.75 1.75
C ARG A 186 6.32 8.83 1.76
N PHE A 187 5.69 7.78 2.27
CA PHE A 187 4.23 7.67 2.45
C PHE A 187 3.91 7.32 3.90
N PRO A 188 2.92 7.96 4.56
CA PRO A 188 2.07 9.05 4.08
C PRO A 188 2.87 10.31 3.71
N ARG A 189 2.44 11.04 2.67
CA ARG A 189 3.11 12.29 2.24
C ARG A 189 2.84 13.47 3.18
N LYS A 190 1.68 13.46 3.83
CA LYS A 190 1.26 14.44 4.85
C LYS A 190 1.51 13.85 6.24
N ARG A 191 1.17 14.59 7.30
CA ARG A 191 1.05 13.97 8.64
C ARG A 191 0.06 12.81 8.51
N GLY A 192 0.52 11.59 8.70
CA GLY A 192 -0.35 10.44 8.82
C GLY A 192 -0.09 9.71 10.13
N TYR A 193 -1.05 8.89 10.50
CA TYR A 193 -1.10 8.23 11.80
C TYR A 193 -0.58 6.79 11.75
N ILE A 194 0.22 6.50 10.73
CA ILE A 194 0.85 5.20 10.52
C ILE A 194 2.35 5.36 10.38
N LYS A 195 3.08 4.25 10.57
CA LYS A 195 4.52 4.20 10.30
C LYS A 195 4.77 4.51 8.82
N SER A 196 5.62 5.49 8.57
CA SER A 196 5.97 5.88 7.21
C SER A 196 6.82 4.82 6.50
N LYS A 197 6.62 4.70 5.19
CA LYS A 197 7.33 3.79 4.29
C LYS A 197 8.03 4.61 3.20
N ASP A 198 9.25 4.22 2.88
CA ASP A 198 10.06 4.85 1.84
C ASP A 198 10.08 3.94 0.61
N PHE A 199 9.83 4.53 -0.56
CA PHE A 199 9.88 3.88 -1.85
C PHE A 199 10.91 4.57 -2.74
N THR A 200 11.69 3.79 -3.48
CA THR A 200 12.51 4.32 -4.57
C THR A 200 11.61 4.54 -5.77
N PHE A 201 11.53 5.78 -6.25
CA PHE A 201 10.47 6.25 -7.14
C PHE A 201 11.01 6.89 -8.41
N LYS A 202 10.37 6.58 -9.54
CA LYS A 202 10.53 7.29 -10.81
C LYS A 202 9.17 7.52 -11.45
N GLN A 203 9.06 8.65 -12.14
CA GLN A 203 7.93 8.95 -13.00
C GLN A 203 8.45 9.47 -14.33
N PHE A 204 7.81 9.06 -15.41
CA PHE A 204 8.06 9.58 -16.75
C PHE A 204 6.81 9.49 -17.62
N THR A 205 6.82 10.18 -18.75
CA THR A 205 5.75 10.16 -19.76
C THR A 205 6.36 9.53 -21.02
N PRO A 206 5.88 8.36 -21.48
CA PRO A 206 6.37 7.75 -22.71
C PRO A 206 6.20 8.69 -23.91
N LYS A 207 7.14 8.64 -24.85
CA LYS A 207 7.07 9.44 -26.08
C LYS A 207 5.95 8.99 -27.01
N MET A 208 5.67 7.68 -27.02
CA MET A 208 4.57 7.11 -27.80
C MET A 208 3.31 7.05 -26.93
N PRO A 209 2.16 7.52 -27.43
CA PRO A 209 0.90 7.41 -26.70
C PRO A 209 0.50 5.94 -26.54
N ILE A 210 -0.14 5.64 -25.42
CA ILE A 210 -0.76 4.33 -25.15
C ILE A 210 -2.24 4.51 -25.46
N ASP A 211 -2.81 3.64 -26.30
CA ASP A 211 -4.22 3.73 -26.74
C ASP A 211 -4.64 5.12 -27.25
N GLY A 212 -3.71 5.79 -27.94
CA GLY A 212 -3.92 7.11 -28.53
C GLY A 212 -3.97 8.27 -27.53
N ALA A 213 -3.62 8.06 -26.25
CA ALA A 213 -3.53 9.12 -25.24
C ALA A 213 -2.13 9.18 -24.60
N PRO A 214 -1.70 10.35 -24.08
CA PRO A 214 -0.48 10.47 -23.28
C PRO A 214 -0.70 9.84 -21.90
N TYR A 215 0.27 9.05 -21.44
CA TYR A 215 0.25 8.38 -20.15
C TYR A 215 1.42 8.82 -19.28
N VAL A 216 1.18 8.85 -17.97
CA VAL A 216 2.21 8.97 -16.96
C VAL A 216 2.44 7.58 -16.37
N ILE A 217 3.67 7.09 -16.48
CA ILE A 217 4.10 5.85 -15.83
C ILE A 217 4.77 6.22 -14.51
N GLN A 218 4.35 5.58 -13.42
CA GLN A 218 4.99 5.71 -12.12
C GLN A 218 5.48 4.36 -11.64
N ILE A 219 6.72 4.32 -11.17
CA ILE A 219 7.40 3.14 -10.66
C ILE A 219 7.69 3.39 -9.18
N TYR A 220 7.19 2.51 -8.32
CA TYR A 220 7.50 2.48 -6.89
C TYR A 220 8.22 1.17 -6.57
N LEU A 221 9.46 1.26 -6.10
CA LEU A 221 10.28 0.12 -5.74
C LEU A 221 10.44 0.06 -4.22
N ILE A 222 10.38 -1.15 -3.67
CA ILE A 222 10.59 -1.41 -2.25
C ILE A 222 11.30 -2.75 -2.07
N GLU A 223 12.17 -2.81 -1.07
CA GLU A 223 13.00 -3.99 -0.77
C GLU A 223 12.89 -4.34 0.72
N SER A 224 12.88 -5.63 1.01
CA SER A 224 12.80 -6.17 2.38
C SER A 224 13.60 -7.48 2.46
N GLY A 225 14.87 -7.39 2.86
CA GLY A 225 15.79 -8.52 2.82
C GLY A 225 16.10 -8.92 1.38
N GLU A 226 15.86 -10.18 1.02
CA GLU A 226 16.05 -10.71 -0.34
C GLU A 226 14.83 -10.45 -1.25
N TYR A 227 13.70 -10.01 -0.68
CA TYR A 227 12.49 -9.73 -1.42
C TYR A 227 12.54 -8.33 -2.02
N GLN A 228 12.26 -8.25 -3.31
CA GLN A 228 12.15 -7.02 -4.08
C GLN A 228 10.75 -6.96 -4.69
N ALA A 229 10.08 -5.82 -4.57
CA ALA A 229 8.79 -5.58 -5.18
C ALA A 229 8.76 -4.27 -5.97
N ALA A 230 7.99 -4.28 -7.05
CA ALA A 230 7.72 -3.11 -7.89
C ALA A 230 6.22 -2.92 -8.04
N ILE A 231 5.75 -1.69 -7.82
CA ILE A 231 4.39 -1.28 -8.09
C ILE A 231 4.44 -0.32 -9.27
N LEU A 232 3.76 -0.68 -10.35
CA LEU A 232 3.70 0.10 -11.57
C LEU A 232 2.31 0.67 -11.74
N THR A 233 2.21 1.95 -12.11
CA THR A 233 0.94 2.56 -12.52
C THR A 233 1.09 3.16 -13.90
N PHE A 234 0.05 2.99 -14.71
CA PHE A 234 -0.08 3.58 -16.03
C PHE A 234 -1.36 4.42 -16.02
N ILE A 235 -1.22 5.74 -15.98
CA ILE A 235 -2.36 6.64 -15.77
C ILE A 235 -2.41 7.66 -16.92
N PRO A 236 -3.55 7.83 -17.60
CA PRO A 236 -3.70 8.89 -18.60
C PRO A 236 -3.39 10.29 -18.04
N GLU A 237 -2.68 11.12 -18.79
CA GLU A 237 -2.17 12.40 -18.28
C GLU A 237 -3.29 13.43 -18.03
N ASN A 238 -4.27 13.49 -18.94
CA ASN A 238 -5.31 14.53 -19.04
C ASN A 238 -6.66 14.07 -18.45
N MET A 239 -6.64 13.48 -17.26
CA MET A 239 -7.86 12.96 -16.62
C MET A 239 -8.56 14.01 -15.72
N VAL A 240 -9.91 14.04 -15.75
CA VAL A 240 -10.74 15.01 -15.00
C VAL A 240 -10.57 14.90 -13.47
N ARG A 241 -10.17 13.72 -12.96
CA ARG A 241 -10.10 13.41 -11.51
C ARG A 241 -8.72 12.91 -11.06
N LYS A 242 -7.65 13.45 -11.65
CA LYS A 242 -6.27 12.99 -11.41
C LYS A 242 -5.87 12.99 -9.94
N SER A 243 -6.23 14.05 -9.21
CA SER A 243 -5.90 14.20 -7.79
C SER A 243 -6.53 13.10 -6.92
N LYS A 244 -7.81 12.78 -7.16
CA LYS A 244 -8.53 11.74 -6.42
C LYS A 244 -7.90 10.36 -6.65
N LEU A 245 -7.63 10.00 -7.90
CA LEU A 245 -7.00 8.71 -8.22
C LEU A 245 -5.61 8.61 -7.60
N GLN A 246 -4.81 9.68 -7.71
CA GLN A 246 -3.47 9.73 -7.11
C GLN A 246 -3.53 9.59 -5.58
N GLU A 247 -4.51 10.20 -4.92
CA GLU A 247 -4.71 10.08 -3.47
C GLU A 247 -5.08 8.65 -3.07
N GLN A 248 -5.93 7.97 -3.83
CA GLN A 248 -6.21 6.54 -3.60
C GLN A 248 -4.96 5.67 -3.78
N ILE A 249 -4.12 5.96 -4.77
CA ILE A 249 -2.83 5.27 -4.97
C ILE A 249 -1.89 5.54 -3.79
N ASP A 250 -1.78 6.79 -3.34
CA ASP A 250 -0.96 7.16 -2.19
C ASP A 250 -1.42 6.41 -0.93
N PHE A 251 -2.74 6.33 -0.67
CA PHE A 251 -3.31 5.52 0.41
C PHE A 251 -3.07 4.01 0.23
N SER A 252 -3.06 3.50 -1.00
CA SER A 252 -2.77 2.09 -1.29
C SER A 252 -1.31 1.77 -0.90
N LEU A 253 -0.36 2.64 -1.26
CA LEU A 253 1.06 2.51 -0.90
C LEU A 253 1.28 2.55 0.62
N GLU A 254 0.50 3.35 1.34
CA GLU A 254 0.50 3.38 2.81
C GLU A 254 0.15 2.01 3.44
N THR A 255 -0.69 1.21 2.77
CA THR A 255 -1.07 -0.14 3.23
C THR A 255 -0.14 -1.25 2.73
N PHE A 256 0.78 -0.95 1.82
CA PHE A 256 1.62 -1.97 1.19
C PHE A 256 2.65 -2.55 2.17
N GLU A 257 2.69 -3.87 2.29
CA GLU A 257 3.62 -4.60 3.12
C GLU A 257 4.28 -5.70 2.30
N LEU A 258 5.62 -5.68 2.29
CA LEU A 258 6.47 -6.72 1.72
C LEU A 258 7.07 -7.52 2.88
N GLN A 259 6.64 -8.77 3.02
CA GLN A 259 7.08 -9.66 4.09
C GLN A 259 7.52 -11.00 3.49
N PRO A 260 8.51 -11.69 4.08
CA PRO A 260 8.74 -13.10 3.77
C PRO A 260 7.45 -13.88 4.03
N PRO A 261 7.09 -14.87 3.19
CA PRO A 261 5.96 -15.72 3.49
C PRO A 261 6.15 -16.33 4.88
N GLN A 262 5.12 -16.30 5.70
CA GLN A 262 5.12 -17.08 6.92
C GLN A 262 5.16 -18.55 6.52
N ARG A 263 6.33 -19.20 6.63
CA ARG A 263 6.43 -20.65 6.54
C ARG A 263 5.43 -21.20 7.55
N GLY A 264 4.36 -21.82 7.04
CA GLY A 264 3.30 -22.37 7.87
C GLY A 264 3.93 -23.25 8.93
N ASN A 265 3.96 -22.77 10.16
CA ASN A 265 4.36 -23.58 11.28
C ASN A 265 3.22 -24.58 11.46
N GLY A 266 3.41 -25.81 10.98
CA GLY A 266 2.53 -26.95 11.21
C GLY A 266 2.55 -27.36 12.69
N GLY A 267 2.20 -26.44 13.57
CA GLY A 267 2.17 -26.57 15.02
C GLY A 267 1.20 -25.55 15.55
N GLY A 268 -0.02 -26.01 15.84
CA GLY A 268 -1.13 -25.16 16.23
C GLY A 268 -0.86 -24.37 17.50
N GLU A 269 -1.24 -23.09 17.47
CA GLU A 269 -1.83 -22.38 18.59
C GLU A 269 -2.55 -21.16 18.03
N SER A 270 -3.88 -21.26 17.96
CA SER A 270 -4.79 -20.18 17.64
C SER A 270 -4.67 -19.11 18.72
N ARG A 271 -3.90 -18.04 18.44
CA ARG A 271 -3.99 -16.81 19.23
C ARG A 271 -5.26 -16.05 18.84
N PRO A 272 -6.08 -15.63 19.82
CA PRO A 272 -7.27 -14.85 19.53
C PRO A 272 -6.89 -13.47 18.99
N SER A 273 -7.58 -13.09 17.93
CA SER A 273 -7.55 -11.79 17.30
C SER A 273 -7.87 -10.70 18.31
N THR A 274 -6.87 -9.84 18.57
CA THR A 274 -7.14 -8.56 19.22
C THR A 274 -7.52 -7.59 18.11
N GLN A 275 -8.82 -7.31 18.00
CA GLN A 275 -9.33 -6.20 17.20
C GLN A 275 -8.89 -4.89 17.86
N PHE A 276 -8.25 -4.02 17.09
CA PHE A 276 -8.26 -2.57 17.29
C PHE A 276 -8.36 -1.91 15.92
#